data_AF-A0A962DJH1-F1
#
_entry.id   AF-A0A962DJH1-F1
#
_cell.length_a   1.000
_cell.length_b   1.000
_cell.length_c   1.000
_cell.angle_alpha   90.00
_cell.angle_beta   90.00
_cell.angle_gamma   90.00
#
_symmetry.space_group_name_H-M   'P 1'
#
loop_
_entity.id
_entity.type
_entity.pdbx_description
1 polymer ?
#
loop_
_entity_poly.entity_id
_entity_poly.type
_entity_poly.pdbx_seq_one_letter_code
_entity_poly.pdbx_strand_id
1 'polypeptide(L)'
;GPQGDPGPQGPQGDPGSQGPQGNQGPAGPQGIQGPQGPAGAGLSATFIGATTTLSTDNQFIIVTADITISLPATPADGQLLEIILLEDGPAQYTLDANGNPLRTGGNDYNSFVVPNNLKLVYSSSLGKWYFR
;
A
#
# COMPACT_ATOMS: atom_id res chain seq x y z
N GLY A 1 -71.64 29.17 76.61
CA GLY A 1 -71.91 29.61 75.23
C GLY A 1 -71.68 28.44 74.30
N PRO A 2 -72.33 28.36 73.14
CA PRO A 2 -72.08 27.28 72.19
C PRO A 2 -70.61 27.34 71.72
N GLN A 3 -69.98 26.17 71.67
CA GLN A 3 -68.62 26.00 71.16
C GLN A 3 -68.63 26.26 69.65
N GLY A 4 -67.68 27.05 69.16
CA GLY A 4 -67.61 27.43 67.74
C GLY A 4 -67.36 26.24 66.81
N ASP A 5 -67.86 26.38 65.58
CA ASP A 5 -67.73 25.35 64.53
C ASP A 5 -66.27 25.00 64.24
N PRO A 6 -65.96 23.74 63.90
CA PRO A 6 -64.63 23.34 63.48
C PRO A 6 -64.13 24.17 62.29
N GLY A 7 -62.85 24.56 62.34
CA GLY A 7 -62.21 25.34 61.29
C GLY A 7 -62.14 24.57 59.94
N PRO A 8 -62.00 25.31 58.82
CA PRO A 8 -61.93 24.71 57.49
C PRO A 8 -60.71 23.80 57.34
N GLN A 9 -60.85 22.77 56.49
CA GLN A 9 -59.76 21.86 56.15
C GLN A 9 -58.61 22.62 55.46
N GLY A 10 -57.37 22.32 55.85
CA GLY A 10 -56.17 22.96 55.31
C GLY A 10 -55.93 22.66 53.82
N PRO A 11 -55.10 23.46 53.14
CA PRO A 11 -54.80 23.30 51.72
C PRO A 11 -54.09 21.96 51.43
N GLN A 12 -54.30 21.43 50.23
CA GLN A 12 -53.58 20.26 49.74
C GLN A 12 -52.08 20.57 49.61
N GLY A 13 -51.22 19.63 50.01
CA GLY A 13 -49.77 19.78 49.91
C GLY A 13 -49.26 19.81 48.46
N ASP A 14 -48.08 20.41 48.28
CA ASP A 14 -47.44 20.58 46.97
C ASP A 14 -47.08 19.23 46.30
N PRO A 15 -47.04 19.18 44.95
CA PRO A 15 -46.58 18.00 44.23
C PRO A 15 -45.15 17.60 44.60
N GLY A 16 -44.89 16.28 44.66
CA GLY A 16 -43.55 15.75 44.92
C GLY A 16 -42.53 16.10 43.83
N SER A 17 -41.25 16.15 44.19
CA SER A 17 -40.16 16.46 43.27
C SER A 17 -39.98 15.39 42.18
N GLN A 18 -39.48 15.82 41.02
CA GLN A 18 -39.17 14.91 39.90
C GLN A 18 -38.06 13.92 40.29
N GLY A 19 -38.22 12.65 39.89
CA GLY A 19 -37.25 11.59 40.15
C GLY A 19 -35.91 11.77 39.43
N PRO A 20 -34.85 11.06 39.87
CA PRO A 20 -33.51 11.19 39.29
C PRO A 20 -33.45 10.69 37.85
N GLN A 21 -32.52 11.24 37.07
CA GLN A 21 -32.25 10.79 35.71
C GLN A 21 -31.64 9.37 35.70
N GLY A 22 -32.01 8.55 34.71
CA GLY A 22 -31.50 7.18 34.55
C GLY A 22 -30.01 7.11 34.19
N ASN A 23 -29.39 5.97 34.49
CA ASN A 23 -27.98 5.72 34.23
C ASN A 23 -27.67 5.61 32.73
N GLN A 24 -26.42 5.91 32.35
CA GLN A 24 -25.92 5.73 30.99
C GLN A 24 -25.93 4.25 30.57
N GLY A 25 -26.27 3.98 29.31
CA GLY A 25 -26.29 2.64 28.74
C GLY A 25 -24.89 2.01 28.59
N PRO A 26 -24.81 0.68 28.39
CA PRO A 26 -23.54 -0.02 28.24
C PRO A 26 -22.80 0.39 26.96
N ALA A 27 -21.48 0.16 26.94
CA ALA A 27 -20.67 0.35 25.75
C ALA A 27 -21.09 -0.62 24.62
N GLY A 28 -20.97 -0.16 23.37
CA GLY A 28 -21.26 -0.98 22.19
C GLY A 28 -20.27 -2.13 21.99
N PRO A 29 -20.62 -3.13 21.16
CA PRO A 29 -19.73 -4.25 20.86
C PRO A 29 -18.49 -3.79 20.08
N GLN A 30 -17.40 -4.56 20.23
CA GLN A 30 -16.19 -4.36 19.44
C GLN A 30 -16.46 -4.63 17.95
N GLY A 31 -15.84 -3.84 17.07
CA GLY A 31 -15.95 -4.01 15.61
C GLY A 31 -15.31 -5.30 15.11
N ILE A 32 -15.78 -5.78 13.95
CA ILE A 32 -15.24 -6.96 13.27
C ILE A 32 -13.81 -6.72 12.77
N GLN A 33 -13.00 -7.78 12.73
CA GLN A 33 -11.68 -7.74 12.10
C GLN A 33 -11.82 -7.45 10.60
N GLY A 34 -10.92 -6.64 10.06
CA GLY A 34 -10.87 -6.35 8.61
C GLY A 34 -10.48 -7.58 7.77
N PRO A 35 -10.74 -7.54 6.45
CA PRO A 35 -10.38 -8.64 5.56
C PRO A 35 -8.86 -8.83 5.48
N GLN A 36 -8.44 -10.06 5.15
CA GLN A 36 -7.04 -10.35 4.83
C GLN A 36 -6.59 -9.55 3.59
N GLY A 37 -5.33 -9.08 3.59
CA GLY A 37 -4.74 -8.40 2.44
C GLY A 37 -4.50 -9.31 1.23
N PRO A 38 -4.21 -8.75 0.04
CA PRO A 38 -3.95 -9.52 -1.17
C PRO A 38 -2.67 -10.37 -1.05
N ALA A 39 -2.61 -11.48 -1.80
CA ALA A 39 -1.40 -12.30 -1.90
C ALA A 39 -0.24 -11.52 -2.55
N GLY A 40 1.00 -11.77 -2.11
CA GLY A 40 2.19 -11.18 -2.72
C GLY A 40 2.42 -11.68 -4.15
N ALA A 41 3.00 -10.84 -5.01
CA ALA A 41 3.39 -11.26 -6.36
C ALA A 41 4.47 -12.36 -6.26
N GLY A 42 4.19 -13.55 -6.79
CA GLY A 42 5.18 -14.63 -6.88
C GLY A 42 6.26 -14.24 -7.88
N LEU A 43 7.40 -13.74 -7.41
CA LEU A 43 8.56 -13.45 -8.25
C LEU A 43 9.43 -14.71 -8.36
N SER A 44 9.79 -15.11 -9.57
CA SER A 44 10.85 -16.09 -9.80
C SER A 44 12.21 -15.43 -9.59
N ALA A 45 13.02 -15.94 -8.66
CA ALA A 45 14.37 -15.45 -8.43
C ALA A 45 15.36 -16.06 -9.43
N THR A 46 16.14 -15.24 -10.12
CA THR A 46 17.14 -15.66 -11.12
C THR A 46 18.48 -14.99 -10.87
N PHE A 47 19.56 -15.77 -10.85
CA PHE A 47 20.93 -15.26 -10.80
C PHE A 47 21.48 -15.12 -12.22
N ILE A 48 22.05 -13.97 -12.55
CA ILE A 48 22.66 -13.71 -13.86
C ILE A 48 24.08 -13.14 -13.71
N GLY A 49 25.02 -13.76 -14.41
CA GLY A 49 26.43 -13.35 -14.47
C GLY A 49 26.94 -13.12 -15.88
N ALA A 50 26.02 -13.02 -16.86
CA ALA A 50 26.33 -12.78 -18.26
C ALA A 50 25.22 -11.93 -18.90
N THR A 51 25.57 -11.20 -19.96
CA THR A 51 24.62 -10.40 -20.74
C THR A 51 23.44 -11.24 -21.22
N THR A 52 22.22 -10.74 -20.99
CA THR A 52 20.99 -11.50 -21.26
C THR A 52 19.80 -10.57 -21.53
N THR A 53 18.72 -11.16 -22.05
CA THR A 53 17.41 -10.50 -22.20
C THR A 53 16.42 -11.11 -21.22
N LEU A 54 15.69 -10.26 -20.49
CA LEU A 54 14.69 -10.70 -19.52
C LEU A 54 13.39 -11.17 -20.20
N SER A 55 12.63 -11.99 -19.48
CA SER A 55 11.35 -12.54 -19.95
C SER A 55 10.18 -11.59 -19.68
N THR A 56 9.00 -11.88 -20.22
CA THR A 56 7.78 -11.09 -20.01
C THR A 56 7.08 -11.34 -18.66
N ASP A 57 7.61 -12.24 -17.85
CA ASP A 57 7.06 -12.53 -16.52
C ASP A 57 7.55 -11.52 -15.47
N ASN A 58 6.90 -11.49 -14.31
CA ASN A 58 7.43 -10.77 -13.17
C ASN A 58 8.67 -11.50 -12.64
N GLN A 59 9.78 -10.77 -12.51
CA GLN A 59 11.07 -11.39 -12.17
C GLN A 59 11.77 -10.65 -11.04
N PHE A 60 12.44 -11.43 -10.19
CA PHE A 60 13.43 -10.96 -9.25
C PHE A 60 14.81 -11.40 -9.75
N ILE A 61 15.65 -10.46 -10.12
CA ILE A 61 16.93 -10.68 -10.76
C ILE A 61 18.02 -10.32 -9.78
N ILE A 62 19.00 -11.20 -9.68
CA ILE A 62 20.21 -11.03 -8.90
C ILE A 62 21.38 -10.99 -9.89
N VAL A 63 22.06 -9.86 -9.92
CA VAL A 63 23.20 -9.61 -10.80
C VAL A 63 24.50 -9.83 -10.04
N THR A 64 25.40 -10.59 -10.64
CA THR A 64 26.67 -11.02 -10.02
C THR A 64 27.89 -10.69 -10.89
N ALA A 65 27.79 -9.71 -11.79
CA ALA A 65 28.88 -9.24 -12.65
C ALA A 65 28.50 -7.91 -13.35
N ASP A 66 29.49 -7.20 -13.88
CA ASP A 66 29.31 -6.05 -14.77
C ASP A 66 28.81 -6.48 -16.15
N ILE A 67 27.49 -6.42 -16.37
CA ILE A 67 26.83 -6.94 -17.58
C ILE A 67 25.82 -5.95 -18.16
N THR A 68 25.39 -6.23 -19.40
CA THR A 68 24.22 -5.59 -19.98
C THR A 68 22.99 -6.49 -19.81
N ILE A 69 21.89 -5.91 -19.36
CA ILE A 69 20.60 -6.57 -19.24
C ILE A 69 19.64 -5.87 -20.20
N SER A 70 19.21 -6.58 -21.24
CA SER A 70 18.14 -6.10 -22.11
C SER A 70 16.79 -6.38 -21.45
N LEU A 71 15.97 -5.35 -21.33
CA LEU A 71 14.60 -5.48 -20.87
C LEU A 71 13.77 -6.30 -21.88
N PRO A 72 12.61 -6.83 -21.49
CA PRO A 72 11.73 -7.54 -22.42
C PRO A 72 11.30 -6.63 -23.58
N ALA A 73 11.31 -7.16 -24.81
CA ALA A 73 10.90 -6.41 -26.00
C ALA A 73 9.38 -6.18 -26.07
N THR A 74 8.60 -7.11 -25.50
CA THR A 74 7.13 -7.09 -25.49
C THR A 74 6.58 -7.29 -24.07
N PRO A 75 6.87 -6.39 -23.13
CA PRO A 75 6.47 -6.54 -21.74
C PRO A 75 4.95 -6.45 -21.55
N ALA A 76 4.42 -7.18 -20.57
CA ALA A 76 3.01 -7.13 -20.22
C ALA A 76 2.70 -5.83 -19.43
N ASP A 77 1.47 -5.32 -19.54
CA ASP A 77 1.05 -4.16 -18.74
C ASP A 77 1.17 -4.47 -17.25
N GLY A 78 1.81 -3.57 -16.50
CA GLY A 78 2.07 -3.77 -15.08
C GLY A 78 3.16 -4.80 -14.75
N GLN A 79 3.91 -5.32 -15.74
CA GLN A 79 5.03 -6.22 -15.48
C GLN A 79 6.01 -5.59 -14.49
N LEU A 80 6.37 -6.35 -13.45
CA LEU A 80 7.27 -5.94 -12.38
C LEU A 80 8.62 -6.63 -12.52
N LEU A 81 9.68 -5.83 -12.51
CA LEU A 81 11.05 -6.32 -12.46
C LEU A 81 11.73 -5.72 -11.23
N GLU A 82 12.35 -6.57 -10.41
CA GLU A 82 13.22 -6.15 -9.33
C GLU A 82 14.62 -6.69 -9.61
N ILE A 83 15.60 -5.81 -9.66
CA ILE A 83 16.99 -6.13 -9.99
C ILE A 83 17.86 -5.71 -8.82
N ILE A 84 18.61 -6.66 -8.28
CA ILE A 84 19.54 -6.46 -7.17
C ILE A 84 20.95 -6.75 -7.64
N LEU A 85 21.88 -5.89 -7.27
CA LEU A 85 23.31 -6.12 -7.46
C LEU A 85 23.87 -6.70 -6.15
N LEU A 86 24.48 -7.89 -6.19
CA LEU A 86 25.02 -8.56 -4.99
C LEU A 86 26.54 -8.42 -4.82
N GLU A 87 27.27 -7.83 -5.78
CA GLU A 87 28.71 -7.66 -5.63
C GLU A 87 29.05 -6.49 -4.70
N ASP A 88 29.86 -6.76 -3.66
CA ASP A 88 30.47 -5.75 -2.79
C ASP A 88 31.61 -5.04 -3.56
N GLY A 89 31.25 -4.11 -4.45
CA GLY A 89 32.20 -3.35 -5.26
C GLY A 89 31.54 -2.20 -6.04
N PRO A 90 32.28 -1.48 -6.92
CA PRO A 90 31.70 -0.47 -7.80
C PRO A 90 30.91 -1.09 -8.97
N ALA A 91 30.50 -2.36 -8.84
CA ALA A 91 29.89 -3.10 -9.93
C ALA A 91 28.62 -2.39 -10.39
N GLN A 92 28.44 -2.33 -11.70
CA GLN A 92 27.30 -1.68 -12.35
C GLN A 92 26.78 -2.61 -13.43
N TYR A 93 25.47 -2.59 -13.62
CA TYR A 93 24.88 -3.19 -14.80
C TYR A 93 24.32 -2.11 -15.72
N THR A 94 24.41 -2.36 -17.01
CA THR A 94 23.76 -1.51 -18.00
C THR A 94 22.40 -2.09 -18.30
N LEU A 95 21.35 -1.28 -18.22
CA LEU A 95 20.05 -1.60 -18.79
C LEU A 95 20.02 -1.15 -20.24
N ASP A 96 19.57 -2.05 -21.10
CA ASP A 96 19.11 -1.75 -22.45
C ASP A 96 17.58 -1.83 -22.46
N ALA A 97 16.95 -0.73 -22.87
CA ALA A 97 15.50 -0.58 -22.94
C ALA A 97 14.82 -1.54 -23.94
N ASN A 98 15.59 -2.08 -24.90
CA ASN A 98 15.13 -3.05 -25.90
C ASN A 98 13.82 -2.61 -26.60
N GLY A 99 13.77 -1.35 -27.01
CA GLY A 99 12.63 -0.73 -27.71
C GLY A 99 11.58 -0.06 -26.81
N ASN A 100 11.63 -0.27 -25.49
CA ASN A 100 10.69 0.32 -24.53
C ASN A 100 11.45 1.25 -23.56
N PRO A 101 11.48 2.57 -23.77
CA PRO A 101 12.34 3.48 -23.00
C PRO A 101 12.03 3.49 -21.49
N LEU A 102 13.05 3.67 -20.67
CA LEU A 102 12.88 4.00 -19.25
C LEU A 102 12.55 5.49 -19.10
N ARG A 103 11.44 5.79 -18.43
CA ARG A 103 11.01 7.16 -18.09
C ARG A 103 11.47 7.52 -16.68
N THR A 104 12.28 8.57 -16.56
CA THR A 104 12.62 9.17 -15.25
C THR A 104 12.86 10.66 -15.35
N GLY A 105 12.43 11.42 -14.34
CA GLY A 105 12.63 12.87 -14.28
C GLY A 105 12.09 13.64 -15.49
N GLY A 106 11.10 13.10 -16.20
CA GLY A 106 10.57 13.73 -17.41
C GLY A 106 11.38 13.47 -18.68
N ASN A 107 12.36 12.57 -18.66
CA ASN A 107 13.18 12.16 -19.81
C ASN A 107 13.06 10.66 -20.09
N ASP A 108 13.28 10.28 -21.35
CA ASP A 108 13.25 8.89 -21.82
C ASP A 108 14.68 8.42 -22.13
N TYR A 109 15.06 7.26 -21.61
CA TYR A 109 16.39 6.68 -21.75
C TYR A 109 16.30 5.30 -22.37
N ASN A 110 17.07 5.09 -23.44
CA ASN A 110 17.19 3.77 -24.10
C ASN A 110 18.30 2.91 -23.49
N SER A 111 19.22 3.52 -22.75
CA SER A 111 20.22 2.82 -21.99
C SER A 111 20.52 3.57 -20.70
N PHE A 112 20.75 2.84 -19.62
CA PHE A 112 21.00 3.42 -18.31
C PHE A 112 21.98 2.54 -17.53
N VAL A 113 23.08 3.13 -17.07
CA VAL A 113 24.03 2.45 -16.18
C VAL A 113 23.48 2.55 -14.76
N VAL A 114 23.31 1.40 -14.11
CA VAL A 114 22.68 1.30 -12.80
C VAL A 114 23.74 0.94 -11.75
N PRO A 115 23.98 1.81 -10.75
CA PRO A 115 24.95 1.55 -9.69
C PRO A 115 24.36 0.81 -8.47
N ASN A 116 23.06 0.51 -8.48
CA ASN A 116 22.31 0.09 -7.29
C ASN A 116 21.14 -0.83 -7.68
N ASN A 117 20.42 -1.30 -6.67
CA ASN A 117 19.16 -2.02 -6.86
C ASN A 117 18.11 -1.13 -7.53
N LEU A 118 17.24 -1.78 -8.30
CA LEU A 118 16.22 -1.11 -9.09
C LEU A 118 14.91 -1.90 -9.05
N LYS A 119 13.79 -1.17 -9.00
CA LYS A 119 12.46 -1.72 -9.25
C LYS A 119 11.83 -0.99 -10.42
N LEU A 120 11.31 -1.74 -11.37
CA LEU A 120 10.65 -1.23 -12.57
C LEU A 120 9.23 -1.77 -12.69
N VAL A 121 8.36 -0.96 -13.27
CA VAL A 121 7.03 -1.33 -13.73
C VAL A 121 6.81 -0.87 -15.16
N TYR A 122 6.24 -1.72 -16.01
CA TYR A 122 5.90 -1.36 -17.38
C TYR A 122 4.48 -0.79 -17.48
N SER A 123 4.30 0.23 -18.30
CA SER A 123 2.99 0.77 -18.69
C SER A 123 2.81 0.66 -20.20
N SER A 124 1.90 -0.21 -20.64
CA SER A 124 1.59 -0.46 -22.05
C SER A 124 0.89 0.73 -22.73
N SER A 125 0.09 1.49 -21.96
CA SER A 125 -0.57 2.69 -22.48
C SER A 125 0.41 3.81 -22.85
N LEU A 126 1.60 3.80 -22.25
CA LEU A 126 2.66 4.78 -22.50
C LEU A 126 3.86 4.19 -23.24
N GLY A 127 3.95 2.86 -23.37
CA GLY A 127 5.04 2.16 -24.05
C GLY A 127 6.38 2.26 -23.31
N LYS A 128 6.36 2.37 -21.97
CA LYS A 128 7.54 2.79 -21.18
C LYS A 128 7.66 2.06 -19.85
N TRP A 129 8.91 1.96 -19.39
CA TRP A 129 9.25 1.50 -18.05
C TRP A 129 9.36 2.66 -17.07
N TYR A 130 8.94 2.45 -15.82
CA TYR A 130 8.95 3.44 -14.76
C TYR A 130 9.59 2.88 -13.50
N PHE A 131 10.29 3.73 -12.76
CA PHE A 131 10.83 3.41 -11.45
C PHE A 131 9.69 3.31 -10.43
N ARG A 132 9.79 2.35 -9.51
CA ARG A 132 8.82 2.13 -8.42
C ARG A 132 9.45 2.21 -7.05
#